data_AF-A0A950ZF89-F1
#
_entry.id   AF-A0A950ZF89-F1
#
_cell.length_a   1.000
_cell.length_b   1.000
_cell.length_c   1.000
_cell.angle_alpha   90.00
_cell.angle_beta   90.00
_cell.angle_gamma   90.00
#
_symmetry.space_group_name_H-M   'P 1'
#
loop_
_entity.id
_entity.type
_entity.pdbx_description
1 polymer ?
#
loop_
_entity_poly.entity_id
_entity_poly.type
_entity_poly.pdbx_seq_one_letter_code
_entity_poly.pdbx_strand_id
1 'polypeptide(L)'
;MSPAKSNRGRPIVHTEPWAKITVVLLDRHVAYLDRLAIDIRLKHGKAISRAEIIRGLIEAAFQSGTDLSQADSIDSIVELLTSSKKKVAR
;
A
#
# COMPACT_ATOMS: atom_id res chain seq x y z
N MET A 1 2.56 -13.13 41.19
CA MET A 1 3.28 -13.08 39.89
C MET A 1 2.23 -13.06 38.79
N SER A 2 2.07 -11.94 38.09
CA SER A 2 1.09 -11.82 36.99
C SER A 2 1.67 -12.45 35.71
N PRO A 3 0.88 -13.19 34.92
CA PRO A 3 1.39 -13.86 33.73
C PRO A 3 1.75 -12.82 32.65
N ALA A 4 2.91 -12.98 32.03
CA ALA A 4 3.32 -12.17 30.89
C ALA A 4 2.31 -12.32 29.74
N LYS A 5 1.77 -11.20 29.25
CA LYS A 5 0.91 -11.19 28.08
C LYS A 5 1.70 -11.77 26.90
N SER A 6 1.24 -12.91 26.40
CA SER A 6 1.68 -13.45 25.10
C SER A 6 1.35 -12.41 24.04
N ASN A 7 2.36 -11.68 23.56
CA ASN A 7 2.21 -10.82 22.39
C ASN A 7 1.94 -11.74 21.19
N ARG A 8 0.67 -11.90 20.83
CA ARG A 8 0.24 -12.55 19.60
C ARG A 8 0.78 -11.75 18.41
N GLY A 9 1.79 -12.30 17.75
CA GLY A 9 2.38 -11.78 16.51
C GLY A 9 3.89 -11.57 16.63
N ARG A 10 4.64 -12.02 15.62
CA ARG A 10 6.06 -11.65 15.47
C ARG A 10 6.13 -10.13 15.29
N PRO A 11 6.97 -9.40 16.05
CA PRO A 11 7.19 -7.98 15.80
C PRO A 11 7.57 -7.76 14.34
N ILE A 12 6.95 -6.78 13.69
CA ILE A 12 7.33 -6.37 12.34
C ILE A 12 8.70 -5.71 12.47
N VAL A 13 9.73 -6.37 11.92
CA VAL A 13 11.08 -5.83 11.88
C VAL A 13 11.21 -5.03 10.59
N HIS A 14 11.37 -3.72 10.73
CA HIS A 14 11.70 -2.84 9.61
C HIS A 14 13.22 -2.78 9.44
N THR A 15 13.68 -2.81 8.19
CA THR A 15 15.12 -2.73 7.83
C THR A 15 15.61 -1.31 7.60
N GLU A 16 14.70 -0.34 7.56
CA GLU A 16 14.95 1.08 7.29
C GLU A 16 14.26 1.96 8.34
N PRO A 17 14.67 3.23 8.51
CA PRO A 17 13.98 4.18 9.39
C PRO A 17 12.51 4.34 9.00
N TRP A 18 11.63 4.36 9.99
CA TRP A 18 10.19 4.48 9.77
C TRP A 18 9.55 5.39 10.82
N ALA A 19 8.43 6.02 10.44
CA ALA A 19 7.59 6.79 11.34
C ALA A 19 6.17 6.19 11.37
N LYS A 20 5.56 6.17 12.56
CA LYS A 20 4.16 5.79 12.69
C LYS A 20 3.28 6.96 12.26
N ILE A 21 2.52 6.78 11.18
CA ILE A 21 1.55 7.77 10.68
C ILE A 21 0.12 7.21 10.77
N THR A 22 -0.84 8.10 10.98
CA THR A 22 -2.28 7.79 10.91
C THR A 22 -2.84 8.46 9.66
N VAL A 23 -3.57 7.71 8.84
CA VAL A 23 -4.24 8.23 7.63
C VAL A 23 -5.73 7.95 7.71
N VAL A 24 -6.53 8.87 7.17
CA VAL A 24 -7.98 8.67 7.03
C VAL A 24 -8.24 8.13 5.63
N LEU A 25 -8.89 6.96 5.55
CA LEU A 25 -9.28 6.33 4.29
C LEU A 25 -10.79 6.14 4.28
N LEU A 26 -11.37 6.21 3.09
CA LEU A 26 -12.76 5.87 2.86
C LEU A 26 -12.96 4.36 3.05
N ASP A 27 -14.12 3.97 3.57
CA ASP A 27 -14.42 2.55 3.86
C ASP A 27 -14.21 1.65 2.64
N ARG A 28 -14.59 2.12 1.46
CA ARG A 28 -14.37 1.39 0.19
C ARG A 28 -12.88 1.10 -0.09
N HIS A 29 -11.98 2.01 0.29
CA HIS A 29 -10.54 1.82 0.09
C HIS A 29 -9.98 0.82 1.09
N VAL A 30 -10.45 0.86 2.34
CA VAL A 30 -10.09 -0.14 3.36
C VAL A 30 -10.55 -1.53 2.93
N ALA A 31 -11.80 -1.66 2.47
CA ALA A 31 -12.35 -2.92 1.97
C ALA A 31 -11.57 -3.47 0.76
N TYR A 32 -11.16 -2.59 -0.17
CA TYR A 32 -10.31 -2.98 -1.30
C TYR A 32 -8.94 -3.51 -0.83
N LEU A 33 -8.28 -2.82 0.10
CA LEU A 33 -6.98 -3.25 0.63
C LEU A 33 -7.08 -4.60 1.36
N ASP A 34 -8.15 -4.82 2.12
CA ASP A 34 -8.39 -6.10 2.80
C ASP A 34 -8.60 -7.24 1.82
N ARG A 35 -9.42 -7.03 0.79
CA ARG A 35 -9.62 -8.02 -0.27
C ARG A 35 -8.32 -8.34 -0.97
N LEU A 36 -7.53 -7.34 -1.32
CA LEU A 36 -6.24 -7.54 -1.98
C LEU A 36 -5.26 -8.33 -1.09
N ALA A 37 -5.23 -8.05 0.21
CA ALA A 37 -4.41 -8.81 1.16
C ALA A 37 -4.83 -10.29 1.22
N ILE A 38 -6.14 -10.57 1.23
CA ILE A 38 -6.67 -11.94 1.18
C ILE A 38 -6.28 -12.62 -0.13
N ASP A 39 -6.46 -11.95 -1.27
CA ASP A 39 -6.14 -12.51 -2.59
C ASP A 39 -4.64 -12.86 -2.70
N ILE A 40 -3.75 -12.00 -2.20
CA ILE A 40 -2.30 -12.28 -2.15
C ILE A 40 -2.01 -13.48 -1.25
N ARG A 41 -2.68 -13.57 -0.10
CA ARG A 41 -2.53 -14.71 0.82
C ARG A 41 -2.98 -16.02 0.19
N LEU A 42 -4.10 -16.01 -0.52
CA LEU A 42 -4.63 -17.19 -1.20
C LEU A 42 -3.73 -17.63 -2.36
N LYS A 43 -3.20 -16.68 -3.14
CA LYS A 43 -2.33 -16.97 -4.29
C LYS A 43 -0.93 -17.43 -3.91
N HIS A 44 -0.34 -16.85 -2.87
CA HIS A 44 1.08 -17.00 -2.58
C HIS A 44 1.38 -17.58 -1.19
N GLY A 45 0.36 -17.82 -0.36
CA GLY A 45 0.54 -18.32 1.01
C GLY A 45 1.26 -17.33 1.94
N LYS A 46 1.36 -16.04 1.55
CA LYS A 46 2.05 -14.98 2.31
C LYS A 46 1.05 -13.95 2.82
N ALA A 47 1.16 -13.61 4.11
CA ALA A 47 0.34 -12.54 4.68
C ALA A 47 1.02 -11.20 4.36
N ILE A 48 0.21 -10.20 4.01
CA ILE A 48 0.66 -8.84 3.75
C ILE A 48 -0.30 -7.86 4.44
N SER A 49 0.23 -6.82 5.05
CA SER A 49 -0.54 -5.80 5.72
C SER A 49 -1.01 -4.70 4.77
N ARG A 50 -2.06 -3.97 5.15
CA ARG A 50 -2.53 -2.77 4.43
C ARG A 50 -1.40 -1.76 4.21
N ALA A 51 -0.53 -1.58 5.22
CA ALA A 51 0.60 -0.66 5.15
C ALA A 51 1.64 -1.11 4.11
N GLU A 52 1.93 -2.41 4.01
CA GLU A 52 2.82 -2.94 2.97
C GLU A 52 2.25 -2.76 1.57
N ILE A 53 0.94 -2.97 1.40
CA ILE A 53 0.27 -2.72 0.12
C ILE A 53 0.38 -1.24 -0.26
N ILE A 54 0.06 -0.32 0.66
CA ILE A 54 0.16 1.12 0.42
C ILE A 54 1.60 1.51 0.07
N ARG A 55 2.61 1.01 0.80
CA ARG A 55 4.03 1.25 0.48
C ARG A 55 4.39 0.76 -0.92
N GLY A 56 3.96 -0.45 -1.30
CA GLY A 56 4.22 -0.98 -2.65
C GLY A 56 3.58 -0.13 -3.75
N LEU A 57 2.39 0.44 -3.51
CA LEU A 57 1.74 1.35 -4.45
C LEU A 57 2.49 2.69 -4.56
N ILE A 58 2.97 3.24 -3.45
CA ILE A 58 3.78 4.47 -3.44
C ILE A 58 5.10 4.24 -4.18
N GLU A 59 5.77 3.13 -3.91
CA GLU A 59 7.03 2.77 -4.58
C GLU A 59 6.84 2.61 -6.09
N ALA A 60 5.76 1.93 -6.51
CA ALA A 60 5.41 1.80 -7.92
C ALA A 60 5.14 3.17 -8.58
N ALA A 61 4.47 4.08 -7.88
CA ALA A 61 4.24 5.44 -8.36
C ALA A 61 5.57 6.20 -8.53
N PHE A 62 6.47 6.11 -7.53
CA PHE A 62 7.80 6.73 -7.58
C PHE A 62 8.65 6.20 -8.74
N GLN A 63 8.63 4.89 -8.97
CA GLN A 63 9.38 4.24 -10.05
C GLN A 63 8.74 4.40 -11.43
N SER A 64 7.48 4.84 -11.52
CA SER A 64 6.77 4.96 -12.81
C SER A 64 7.31 6.07 -13.72
N GLY A 65 8.11 7.00 -13.18
CA GLY A 65 8.58 8.19 -13.89
C GLY A 65 7.48 9.22 -14.17
N THR A 66 6.27 9.02 -13.66
CA THR A 66 5.15 9.97 -13.78
C THR A 66 5.34 11.10 -12.76
N ASP A 67 5.40 12.35 -13.23
CA ASP A 67 5.43 13.52 -12.34
C ASP A 67 4.04 13.78 -11.76
N LEU A 68 3.78 13.23 -10.58
CA LEU A 68 2.52 13.41 -9.86
C LEU A 68 2.38 14.80 -9.23
N SER A 69 3.44 15.60 -9.16
CA SER A 69 3.36 16.96 -8.60
C SER A 69 2.54 17.92 -9.47
N GLN A 70 2.27 17.55 -10.71
CA GLN A 70 1.40 18.29 -11.63
C GLN A 70 -0.09 18.13 -11.32
N ALA A 71 -0.47 17.18 -10.45
CA ALA A 71 -1.85 16.99 -10.05
C ALA A 71 -2.23 17.94 -8.91
N ASP A 72 -3.40 18.58 -9.05
CA ASP A 72 -4.03 19.45 -8.06
C ASP A 72 -5.16 18.77 -7.28
N SER A 73 -5.55 17.55 -7.67
CA SER A 73 -6.65 16.80 -7.08
C SER A 73 -6.39 15.29 -7.10
N ILE A 74 -7.16 14.54 -6.31
CA ILE A 74 -7.12 13.07 -6.32
C ILE A 74 -7.49 12.52 -7.71
N ASP A 75 -8.47 13.13 -8.37
CA ASP A 75 -8.91 12.69 -9.69
C ASP A 75 -7.80 12.93 -10.73
N SER A 76 -7.10 14.06 -10.66
CA SER A 76 -5.93 14.37 -11.48
C SER A 76 -4.79 13.35 -11.24
N ILE A 77 -4.54 12.94 -9.99
CA ILE A 77 -3.56 11.88 -9.68
C ILE A 77 -3.96 10.55 -10.35
N VAL A 78 -5.24 10.16 -10.23
CA VAL A 78 -5.76 8.93 -10.84
C VAL A 78 -5.63 8.97 -12.36
N GLU A 79 -5.93 10.11 -12.97
CA GLU A 79 -5.79 10.30 -14.41
C GLU A 79 -4.33 10.16 -14.87
N LEU A 80 -3.37 10.78 -14.19
CA LEU A 80 -1.94 10.67 -14.51
C LEU A 80 -1.46 9.22 -14.43
N LEU A 81 -1.82 8.51 -13.35
CA LEU A 81 -1.41 7.12 -13.13
C LEU A 81 -2.06 6.12 -14.09
N THR A 82 -3.24 6.44 -14.63
CA THR A 82 -3.95 5.56 -15.58
C THR A 82 -3.62 5.88 -17.05
N SER A 83 -3.32 7.14 -17.37
CA SER A 83 -2.99 7.60 -18.72
C SER A 83 -1.59 7.15 -19.19
N SER A 84 -0.65 6.96 -18.26
CA SER A 84 0.72 6.50 -18.55
C SER A 84 0.76 5.12 -19.27
N LYS A 85 -0.27 4.28 -19.10
CA LYS A 85 -0.34 2.95 -19.74
C LYS A 85 -0.49 2.96 -21.27
N LYS A 86 -0.70 4.11 -21.93
CA LYS A 86 -0.89 4.18 -23.39
C LYS A 86 0.41 4.22 -24.22
N LYS A 87 1.60 4.26 -23.61
CA LYS A 87 2.87 4.50 -24.34
C LYS A 87 3.79 3.28 -24.54
N VAL A 88 3.30 2.05 -24.34
CA VAL A 88 4.04 0.82 -24.70
C VAL A 88 3.21 -0.03 -25.65
N ALA A 89 3.13 0.46 -26.89
CA ALA A 89 2.84 -0.33 -28.07
C ALA A 89 3.75 0.21 -29.18
N ARG A 90 4.93 -0.39 -29.32
CA ARG A 90 5.79 -0.22 -30.48
C ARG A 90 6.47 -1.54 -30.79
#